data_AF-A0A941E8Q5-F1
#
_entry.id   AF-A0A941E8Q5-F1
#
_cell.length_a   1.000
_cell.length_b   1.000
_cell.length_c   1.000
_cell.angle_alpha   90.00
_cell.angle_beta   90.00
_cell.angle_gamma   90.00
#
_symmetry.space_group_name_H-M   'P 1'
#
loop_
_entity.id
_entity.type
_entity.pdbx_description
1 polymer ?
#
loop_
_entity_poly.entity_id
_entity_poly.type
_entity_poly.pdbx_seq_one_letter_code
_entity_poly.pdbx_strand_id
1 'polypeptide(L)'
;TVATIDDTIVDSASPESLPLVIGGVTGAGGIIDNDQPSISTVEPGAPGVGDNNVVEGNSLSYTVTLTGSTTIASTYAYSLGGGTATATSDYNTTPTFSNGVSLVGSNLIVPAGVSSFTVTVATIDDTIVDSASPESLPLVIGGVTGAGGIIDNDQPSISTVEPGAPGVGDNNVVEGNSLSYTVTLTGSTTIASTYAYSLGGGSATA
;
A
#
# COMPACT_ATOMS: atom_id res chain seq x y z
N THR A 1 26.99 -26.94 -34.00
CA THR A 1 26.25 -25.94 -33.19
C THR A 1 24.93 -25.69 -33.89
N VAL A 2 23.87 -25.40 -33.14
CA VAL A 2 22.56 -25.01 -33.67
C VAL A 2 22.32 -23.59 -33.19
N ALA A 3 22.01 -22.67 -34.10
CA ALA A 3 21.68 -21.30 -33.74
C ALA A 3 20.21 -21.23 -33.29
N THR A 4 19.93 -20.39 -32.29
CA THR A 4 18.57 -19.99 -31.93
C THR A 4 18.19 -18.72 -32.69
N ILE A 5 16.89 -18.43 -32.75
CA ILE A 5 16.36 -17.19 -33.30
C ILE A 5 15.91 -16.36 -32.10
N ASP A 6 16.41 -15.14 -32.01
CA ASP A 6 15.92 -14.12 -31.10
C ASP A 6 14.80 -13.37 -31.83
N ASP A 7 13.64 -13.26 -31.22
CA ASP A 7 12.53 -12.49 -31.79
C ASP A 7 11.90 -11.59 -30.73
N THR A 8 10.58 -11.38 -30.77
CA THR A 8 9.86 -10.54 -29.80
C THR A 8 8.55 -11.20 -29.38
N ILE A 9 8.38 -12.48 -29.69
CA ILE A 9 7.14 -13.23 -29.52
C ILE A 9 7.32 -14.08 -28.27
N VAL A 10 6.45 -13.84 -27.29
CA VAL A 10 6.34 -14.75 -26.14
C VAL A 10 5.80 -16.09 -26.62
N ASP A 11 6.63 -17.14 -26.61
CA ASP A 11 6.25 -18.50 -27.01
C ASP A 11 5.62 -19.24 -25.83
N SER A 12 6.41 -19.48 -24.77
CA SER A 12 5.91 -20.17 -23.59
C SER A 12 6.61 -19.80 -22.28
N ALA A 13 5.91 -20.06 -21.16
CA ALA A 13 6.45 -19.81 -19.82
C ALA A 13 7.42 -20.91 -19.32
N SER A 14 7.78 -21.88 -20.17
CA SER A 14 8.66 -22.99 -19.82
C SER A 14 9.65 -23.24 -20.95
N PRO A 15 10.86 -23.76 -20.70
CA PRO A 15 11.80 -23.92 -21.79
C PRO A 15 11.28 -24.82 -22.92
N GLU A 16 11.32 -24.36 -24.17
CA GLU A 16 11.00 -25.18 -25.34
C GLU A 16 12.07 -26.25 -25.56
N SER A 17 11.67 -27.44 -26.00
CA SER A 17 12.60 -28.57 -26.15
C SER A 17 13.23 -28.63 -27.54
N LEU A 18 14.56 -28.71 -27.58
CA LEU A 18 15.35 -28.97 -28.79
C LEU A 18 16.28 -30.18 -28.58
N PRO A 19 15.76 -31.42 -28.73
CA PRO A 19 16.58 -32.61 -28.57
C PRO A 19 17.47 -32.86 -29.79
N LEU A 20 18.70 -33.33 -29.57
CA LEU A 20 19.62 -33.80 -30.61
C LEU A 20 19.82 -35.31 -30.49
N VAL A 21 19.64 -36.04 -31.61
CA VAL A 21 19.87 -37.49 -31.66
C VAL A 21 21.03 -37.82 -32.59
N ILE A 22 22.03 -38.53 -32.08
CA ILE A 22 23.16 -39.06 -32.87
C ILE A 22 23.36 -40.53 -32.52
N GLY A 23 23.33 -41.40 -33.54
CA GLY A 23 23.54 -42.84 -33.34
C GLY A 23 22.51 -43.51 -32.40
N GLY A 24 21.31 -42.94 -32.29
CA GLY A 24 20.26 -43.43 -31.39
C GLY A 24 20.35 -42.93 -29.94
N VAL A 25 21.33 -42.09 -29.61
CA VAL A 25 21.45 -41.44 -28.29
C VAL A 25 20.90 -40.02 -28.36
N THR A 26 20.08 -39.65 -27.37
CA THR A 26 19.42 -38.33 -27.27
C THR A 26 20.08 -37.44 -26.24
N GLY A 27 20.44 -36.22 -26.62
CA GLY A 27 20.70 -35.11 -25.70
C GLY A 27 19.50 -34.17 -25.68
N ALA A 28 19.07 -33.74 -24.49
CA ALA A 28 18.01 -32.75 -24.34
C ALA A 28 18.60 -31.33 -24.30
N GLY A 29 18.17 -30.47 -25.21
CA GLY A 29 18.41 -29.02 -25.17
C GLY A 29 17.12 -28.27 -24.85
N GLY A 30 17.25 -27.09 -24.26
CA GLY A 30 16.14 -26.18 -23.99
C GLY A 30 16.41 -24.80 -24.58
N ILE A 31 15.36 -24.14 -25.06
CA ILE A 31 15.35 -22.71 -25.40
C ILE A 31 14.54 -22.03 -24.30
N ILE A 32 14.95 -20.85 -23.84
CA ILE A 32 14.21 -20.09 -22.83
C ILE A 32 13.76 -18.81 -23.51
N ASP A 33 12.45 -18.59 -23.52
CA ASP A 33 11.88 -17.33 -23.96
C ASP A 33 12.28 -16.17 -23.03
N ASN A 34 12.76 -15.08 -23.61
CA ASN A 34 13.18 -13.85 -22.93
C ASN A 34 12.27 -12.66 -23.22
N ASP A 35 11.16 -12.85 -23.93
CA ASP A 35 10.26 -11.77 -24.36
C ASP A 35 9.05 -11.57 -23.45
N GLN A 36 8.88 -12.40 -22.42
CA GLN A 36 7.76 -12.28 -21.47
C GLN A 36 7.76 -10.89 -20.78
N PRO A 37 6.64 -10.13 -20.83
CA PRO A 37 6.55 -8.85 -20.15
C PRO A 37 6.80 -8.99 -18.64
N SER A 38 7.52 -8.04 -18.05
CA SER A 38 7.76 -7.97 -16.61
C SER A 38 6.86 -6.90 -15.97
N ILE A 39 6.68 -6.96 -14.65
CA ILE A 39 6.08 -5.84 -13.92
C ILE A 39 7.05 -4.65 -13.97
N SER A 40 6.53 -3.48 -14.35
CA SER A 40 7.26 -2.23 -14.41
C SER A 40 7.01 -1.40 -13.15
N THR A 41 5.74 -1.25 -12.78
CA THR A 41 5.33 -0.47 -11.59
C THR A 41 4.18 -1.13 -10.85
N VAL A 42 4.13 -0.87 -9.54
CA VAL A 42 2.98 -1.10 -8.67
C VAL A 42 2.76 0.20 -7.93
N GLU A 43 1.70 0.93 -8.25
CA GLU A 43 1.43 2.27 -7.69
C GLU A 43 0.10 2.26 -6.92
N PRO A 44 0.08 2.48 -5.60
CA PRO A 44 -1.15 2.76 -4.88
C PRO A 44 -1.71 4.14 -5.28
N GLY A 45 -3.01 4.23 -5.53
CA GLY A 45 -3.65 5.49 -5.91
C GLY A 45 -3.40 5.87 -7.37
N ALA A 46 -3.36 7.18 -7.63
CA ALA A 46 -3.04 7.76 -8.93
C ALA A 46 -1.51 7.89 -9.13
N PRO A 47 -1.04 8.23 -10.34
CA PRO A 47 0.39 8.41 -10.57
C PRO A 47 1.01 9.50 -9.69
N GLY A 48 2.01 9.12 -8.89
CA GLY A 48 2.70 10.01 -7.97
C GLY A 48 2.79 9.38 -6.57
N VAL A 49 3.24 10.14 -5.58
CA VAL A 49 3.32 9.68 -4.18
C VAL A 49 2.33 10.40 -3.25
N GLY A 50 1.51 11.29 -3.81
CA GLY A 50 0.70 12.24 -3.05
C GLY A 50 -0.58 11.64 -2.47
N ASP A 51 -0.99 10.48 -2.96
CA ASP A 51 -2.28 9.82 -2.67
C ASP A 51 -2.12 8.32 -2.43
N ASN A 52 -0.93 7.91 -1.99
CA ASN A 52 -0.61 6.51 -1.68
C ASN A 52 -1.28 6.03 -0.39
N ASN A 53 -1.92 6.95 0.33
CA ASN A 53 -2.62 6.71 1.58
C ASN A 53 -4.12 6.92 1.42
N VAL A 54 -4.89 6.02 2.02
CA VAL A 54 -6.35 6.13 2.10
C VAL A 54 -6.77 6.18 3.56
N VAL A 55 -7.87 6.86 3.85
CA VAL A 55 -8.52 6.77 5.16
C VAL A 55 -9.21 5.43 5.30
N GLU A 56 -9.20 4.85 6.51
CA GLU A 56 -9.93 3.64 6.86
C GLU A 56 -11.39 3.64 6.36
N GLY A 57 -11.86 2.45 6.00
CA GLY A 57 -13.10 2.24 5.24
C GLY A 57 -13.01 2.52 3.73
N ASN A 58 -12.02 3.28 3.25
CA ASN A 58 -11.80 3.47 1.81
C ASN A 58 -10.83 2.42 1.26
N SER A 59 -11.16 1.85 0.10
CA SER A 59 -10.31 0.83 -0.51
C SER A 59 -8.99 1.39 -1.04
N LEU A 60 -7.91 0.65 -0.82
CA LEU A 60 -6.59 0.91 -1.38
C LEU A 60 -6.49 0.20 -2.73
N SER A 61 -6.32 0.95 -3.81
CA SER A 61 -6.24 0.43 -5.19
C SER A 61 -4.82 0.59 -5.72
N TYR A 62 -4.17 -0.51 -6.04
CA TYR A 62 -2.84 -0.55 -6.66
C TYR A 62 -2.96 -0.71 -8.17
N THR A 63 -2.51 0.28 -8.93
CA THR A 63 -2.36 0.18 -10.38
C THR A 63 -1.05 -0.53 -10.70
N VAL A 64 -1.15 -1.67 -11.35
CA VAL A 64 -0.02 -2.48 -11.80
C VAL A 64 0.18 -2.24 -13.28
N THR A 65 1.41 -1.96 -13.70
CA THR A 65 1.76 -1.74 -15.12
C THR A 65 2.87 -2.70 -15.52
N LEU A 66 2.71 -3.37 -16.67
CA LEU A 66 3.69 -4.25 -17.27
C LEU A 66 4.55 -3.49 -18.29
N THR A 67 5.72 -4.01 -18.62
CA THR A 67 6.59 -3.44 -19.68
C THR A 67 5.99 -3.55 -21.08
N GLY A 68 4.98 -4.41 -21.26
CA GLY A 68 4.24 -4.62 -22.49
C GLY A 68 2.94 -5.39 -22.21
N SER A 69 2.10 -5.55 -23.24
CA SER A 69 0.92 -6.40 -23.14
C SER A 69 1.33 -7.86 -23.21
N THR A 70 0.77 -8.70 -22.34
CA THR A 70 0.94 -10.15 -22.42
C THR A 70 0.34 -10.70 -23.72
N THR A 71 0.97 -11.65 -24.37
CA THR A 71 0.39 -12.34 -25.56
C THR A 71 -0.18 -13.72 -25.20
N ILE A 72 0.28 -14.29 -24.08
CA ILE A 72 -0.22 -15.51 -23.45
C ILE A 72 -0.47 -15.28 -21.96
N ALA A 73 -1.17 -16.20 -21.30
CA ALA A 73 -1.32 -16.13 -19.84
C ALA A 73 0.04 -16.19 -19.15
N SER A 74 0.33 -15.20 -18.31
CA SER A 74 1.62 -15.01 -17.64
C SER A 74 1.46 -15.08 -16.13
N THR A 75 2.50 -15.54 -15.43
CA THR A 75 2.48 -15.72 -13.98
C THR A 75 3.51 -14.83 -13.29
N TYR A 76 3.11 -14.14 -12.24
CA TYR A 76 3.99 -13.31 -11.42
C TYR A 76 3.86 -13.66 -9.94
N ALA A 77 4.97 -13.69 -9.21
CA ALA A 77 4.94 -13.86 -7.75
C ALA A 77 4.16 -12.70 -7.10
N TYR A 78 3.32 -13.01 -6.12
CA TYR A 78 2.43 -12.07 -5.42
C TYR A 78 2.65 -12.15 -3.91
N SER A 79 2.76 -10.99 -3.26
CA SER A 79 2.77 -10.87 -1.79
C SER A 79 2.11 -9.56 -1.36
N LEU A 80 1.23 -9.62 -0.37
CA LEU A 80 0.54 -8.47 0.23
C LEU A 80 0.82 -8.46 1.74
N GLY A 81 1.19 -7.29 2.27
CA GLY A 81 1.55 -7.12 3.68
C GLY A 81 3.05 -6.91 3.88
N GLY A 82 3.54 -7.20 5.10
CA GLY A 82 4.92 -6.97 5.50
C GLY A 82 5.24 -5.54 5.94
N GLY A 83 4.23 -4.67 5.98
CA GLY A 83 4.30 -3.35 6.60
C GLY A 83 3.78 -3.35 8.04
N THR A 84 3.26 -2.21 8.48
CA THR A 84 2.72 -2.05 9.84
C THR A 84 1.23 -2.35 9.92
N ALA A 85 0.50 -2.35 8.80
CA ALA A 85 -0.90 -2.69 8.78
C ALA A 85 -1.11 -4.19 9.08
N THR A 86 -2.07 -4.50 9.93
CA THR A 86 -2.43 -5.83 10.43
C THR A 86 -3.62 -6.40 9.67
N ALA A 87 -3.42 -7.58 9.09
CA ALA A 87 -4.50 -8.32 8.42
C ALA A 87 -5.69 -8.54 9.36
N THR A 88 -6.90 -8.39 8.84
CA THR A 88 -8.19 -8.54 9.54
C THR A 88 -8.52 -7.51 10.61
N SER A 89 -7.57 -6.65 10.99
CA SER A 89 -7.80 -5.44 11.80
C SER A 89 -7.98 -4.26 10.85
N ASP A 90 -6.96 -3.96 10.04
CA ASP A 90 -6.92 -2.73 9.24
C ASP A 90 -7.34 -2.98 7.78
N TYR A 91 -7.21 -4.23 7.31
CA TYR A 91 -7.58 -4.59 5.93
C TYR A 91 -8.04 -6.04 5.74
N ASN A 92 -8.84 -6.24 4.68
CA ASN A 92 -9.27 -7.57 4.26
C ASN A 92 -8.18 -8.30 3.48
N THR A 93 -7.90 -9.55 3.83
CA THR A 93 -6.84 -10.35 3.20
C THR A 93 -7.17 -10.81 1.78
N THR A 94 -8.43 -10.69 1.34
CA THR A 94 -8.86 -11.11 0.00
C THR A 94 -9.00 -9.89 -0.92
N PRO A 95 -8.00 -9.60 -1.77
CA PRO A 95 -8.09 -8.53 -2.75
C PRO A 95 -9.07 -8.89 -3.88
N THR A 96 -9.45 -7.86 -4.64
CA THR A 96 -10.13 -8.02 -5.93
C THR A 96 -9.22 -7.56 -7.06
N PHE A 97 -9.40 -8.15 -8.24
CA PHE A 97 -8.52 -7.92 -9.39
C PHE A 97 -9.35 -7.50 -10.61
N SER A 98 -8.83 -6.57 -11.41
CA SER A 98 -9.45 -6.21 -12.69
C SER A 98 -8.92 -7.08 -13.84
N ASN A 99 -9.48 -6.89 -15.04
CA ASN A 99 -8.97 -7.47 -16.29
C ASN A 99 -8.85 -9.02 -16.31
N GLY A 100 -9.66 -9.71 -15.51
CA GLY A 100 -9.66 -11.18 -15.45
C GLY A 100 -8.43 -11.79 -14.77
N VAL A 101 -7.61 -10.95 -14.13
CA VAL A 101 -6.48 -11.39 -13.31
C VAL A 101 -6.98 -12.22 -12.12
N SER A 102 -6.24 -13.26 -11.77
CA SER A 102 -6.59 -14.14 -10.64
C SER A 102 -5.36 -14.50 -9.82
N LEU A 103 -5.57 -14.96 -8.59
CA LEU A 103 -4.51 -15.39 -7.68
C LEU A 103 -4.68 -16.89 -7.36
N VAL A 104 -3.62 -17.66 -7.57
CA VAL A 104 -3.55 -19.09 -7.21
C VAL A 104 -2.35 -19.31 -6.30
N GLY A 105 -2.60 -19.50 -5.01
CA GLY A 105 -1.54 -19.50 -4.00
C GLY A 105 -0.86 -18.13 -3.92
N SER A 106 0.45 -18.09 -4.13
CA SER A 106 1.24 -16.84 -4.18
C SER A 106 1.58 -16.41 -5.61
N ASN A 107 0.84 -16.89 -6.60
CA ASN A 107 1.08 -16.62 -8.01
C ASN A 107 -0.12 -15.94 -8.65
N LEU A 108 0.11 -14.73 -9.15
CA LEU A 108 -0.85 -13.95 -9.91
C LEU A 108 -0.84 -14.43 -11.36
N ILE A 109 -2.01 -14.78 -11.89
CA ILE A 109 -2.20 -15.20 -13.28
C ILE A 109 -2.81 -14.03 -14.04
N VAL A 110 -2.06 -13.49 -15.00
CA VAL A 110 -2.45 -12.39 -15.86
C VAL A 110 -2.84 -12.94 -17.23
N PRO A 111 -4.10 -12.76 -17.69
CA PRO A 111 -4.53 -13.22 -19.01
C PRO A 111 -3.76 -12.55 -20.15
N ALA A 112 -3.85 -13.11 -21.36
CA ALA A 112 -3.35 -12.47 -22.56
C ALA A 112 -4.07 -11.14 -22.83
N GLY A 113 -3.35 -10.18 -23.41
CA GLY A 113 -3.83 -8.86 -23.79
C GLY A 113 -3.81 -7.82 -22.68
N VAL A 114 -3.24 -8.15 -21.51
CA VAL A 114 -3.20 -7.25 -20.34
C VAL A 114 -1.83 -6.60 -20.25
N SER A 115 -1.81 -5.26 -20.26
CA SER A 115 -0.61 -4.45 -19.99
C SER A 115 -0.72 -3.66 -18.68
N SER A 116 -1.92 -3.56 -18.12
CA SER A 116 -2.18 -2.94 -16.82
C SER A 116 -3.48 -3.48 -16.22
N PHE A 117 -3.52 -3.55 -14.89
CA PHE A 117 -4.67 -3.95 -14.11
C PHE A 117 -4.60 -3.34 -12.71
N THR A 118 -5.69 -3.42 -11.95
CA THR A 118 -5.74 -2.98 -10.56
C THR A 118 -5.86 -4.14 -9.60
N VAL A 119 -5.19 -4.03 -8.45
CA VAL A 119 -5.43 -4.84 -7.26
C VAL A 119 -6.09 -3.95 -6.23
N THR A 120 -7.31 -4.28 -5.82
CA THR A 120 -8.05 -3.47 -4.84
C THR A 120 -8.19 -4.23 -3.53
N VAL A 121 -7.72 -3.62 -2.45
CA VAL A 121 -7.78 -4.13 -1.08
C VAL A 121 -8.75 -3.24 -0.29
N ALA A 122 -9.81 -3.84 0.26
CA ALA A 122 -10.69 -3.12 1.17
C ALA A 122 -9.98 -2.93 2.53
N THR A 123 -9.92 -1.70 3.01
CA THR A 123 -9.55 -1.39 4.40
C THR A 123 -10.78 -1.56 5.29
N ILE A 124 -10.55 -1.65 6.58
CA ILE A 124 -11.59 -1.79 7.59
C ILE A 124 -11.69 -0.44 8.30
N ASP A 125 -12.93 -0.01 8.58
CA ASP A 125 -13.24 1.17 9.40
C ASP A 125 -13.73 0.66 10.73
N ASP A 126 -13.11 1.08 11.83
CA ASP A 126 -13.57 0.70 13.16
C ASP A 126 -13.69 1.90 14.13
N THR A 127 -13.29 1.74 15.39
CA THR A 127 -13.37 2.79 16.41
C THR A 127 -12.12 2.81 17.31
N ILE A 128 -11.14 1.97 16.98
CA ILE A 128 -9.90 1.81 17.71
C ILE A 128 -8.91 2.83 17.14
N VAL A 129 -8.16 3.48 18.03
CA VAL A 129 -7.05 4.33 17.59
C VAL A 129 -5.83 3.45 17.44
N ASP A 130 -5.47 3.10 16.21
CA ASP A 130 -4.40 2.18 15.87
C ASP A 130 -3.05 2.90 15.75
N SER A 131 -2.99 4.03 15.04
CA SER A 131 -1.74 4.74 14.80
C SER A 131 -1.89 6.26 14.61
N ALA A 132 -0.87 7.03 15.04
CA ALA A 132 -0.80 8.48 14.83
C ALA A 132 -0.23 8.86 13.44
N SER A 133 0.17 7.88 12.64
CA SER A 133 0.72 8.03 11.30
C SER A 133 0.20 6.93 10.38
N PRO A 134 0.15 7.14 9.06
CA PRO A 134 -0.39 6.13 8.16
C PRO A 134 0.35 4.79 8.30
N GLU A 135 -0.40 3.70 8.43
CA GLU A 135 0.15 2.35 8.49
C GLU A 135 0.47 1.85 7.10
N SER A 136 1.62 1.20 6.93
CA SER A 136 2.04 0.74 5.61
C SER A 136 1.44 -0.63 5.28
N LEU A 137 0.89 -0.75 4.07
CA LEU A 137 0.47 -1.99 3.44
C LEU A 137 1.20 -2.16 2.09
N PRO A 138 2.35 -2.84 2.04
CA PRO A 138 3.04 -3.10 0.79
C PRO A 138 2.35 -4.17 -0.07
N LEU A 139 2.34 -3.97 -1.39
CA LEU A 139 2.02 -4.99 -2.38
C LEU A 139 3.26 -5.23 -3.26
N VAL A 140 3.71 -6.48 -3.33
CA VAL A 140 4.84 -6.90 -4.16
C VAL A 140 4.35 -7.83 -5.26
N ILE A 141 4.60 -7.47 -6.53
CA ILE A 141 4.29 -8.30 -7.69
C ILE A 141 5.51 -8.39 -8.60
N GLY A 142 5.94 -9.60 -8.91
CA GLY A 142 7.13 -9.83 -9.77
C GLY A 142 8.41 -9.19 -9.22
N GLY A 143 8.47 -8.95 -7.89
CA GLY A 143 9.58 -8.26 -7.23
C GLY A 143 9.46 -6.73 -7.17
N VAL A 144 8.47 -6.13 -7.84
CA VAL A 144 8.20 -4.68 -7.78
C VAL A 144 7.26 -4.39 -6.61
N THR A 145 7.58 -3.38 -5.81
CA THR A 145 6.82 -3.02 -4.59
C THR A 145 6.08 -1.71 -4.77
N GLY A 146 4.79 -1.70 -4.45
CA GLY A 146 4.01 -0.49 -4.20
C GLY A 146 3.67 -0.39 -2.72
N ALA A 147 4.00 0.73 -2.08
CA ALA A 147 3.78 0.93 -0.65
C ALA A 147 2.53 1.78 -0.44
N GLY A 148 1.39 1.12 -0.22
CA GLY A 148 0.15 1.80 0.19
C GLY A 148 0.21 2.14 1.68
N GLY A 149 -0.68 3.01 2.13
CA GLY A 149 -0.97 3.10 3.56
C GLY A 149 -2.39 3.46 3.94
N ILE A 150 -2.68 3.26 5.22
CA ILE A 150 -4.00 3.35 5.82
C ILE A 150 -3.95 4.43 6.91
N ILE A 151 -4.86 5.39 6.87
CA ILE A 151 -4.93 6.52 7.79
C ILE A 151 -6.08 6.26 8.77
N ASP A 152 -5.71 6.10 10.03
CA ASP A 152 -6.60 6.12 11.19
C ASP A 152 -7.43 7.40 11.23
N ASN A 153 -8.75 7.26 11.37
CA ASN A 153 -9.69 8.39 11.46
C ASN A 153 -10.33 8.55 12.85
N ASP A 154 -9.85 7.79 13.83
CA ASP A 154 -10.42 7.68 15.18
C ASP A 154 -9.64 8.49 16.23
N GLN A 155 -8.50 9.07 15.85
CA GLN A 155 -7.69 9.88 16.75
C GLN A 155 -8.51 10.98 17.47
N PRO A 156 -8.47 11.07 18.81
CA PRO A 156 -9.16 12.11 19.55
C PRO A 156 -8.73 13.51 19.12
N SER A 157 -9.69 14.43 19.06
CA SER A 157 -9.43 15.85 18.76
C SER A 157 -9.55 16.72 20.02
N ILE A 158 -8.98 17.92 19.99
CA ILE A 158 -9.17 18.90 21.07
C ILE A 158 -10.58 19.48 20.94
N SER A 159 -11.39 19.33 21.98
CA SER A 159 -12.73 19.88 22.04
C SER A 159 -12.77 21.28 22.64
N THR A 160 -12.00 21.52 23.72
CA THR A 160 -11.93 22.83 24.38
C THR A 160 -10.53 23.14 24.90
N VAL A 161 -10.23 24.44 24.97
CA VAL A 161 -9.08 25.00 25.69
C VAL A 161 -9.62 26.13 26.55
N GLU A 162 -9.44 26.04 27.86
CA GLU A 162 -10.00 26.99 28.83
C GLU A 162 -8.95 27.41 29.86
N PRO A 163 -8.78 28.70 30.17
CA PRO A 163 -7.94 29.13 31.29
C PRO A 163 -8.58 28.70 32.61
N GLY A 164 -7.78 28.15 33.52
CA GLY A 164 -8.28 27.64 34.80
C GLY A 164 -8.98 26.29 34.65
N ALA A 165 -9.91 26.01 35.56
CA ALA A 165 -10.77 24.83 35.54
C ALA A 165 -11.98 25.03 34.61
N PRO A 166 -12.77 23.98 34.30
CA PRO A 166 -13.98 24.15 33.50
C PRO A 166 -14.96 25.18 34.07
N GLY A 167 -15.29 26.21 33.29
CA GLY A 167 -16.16 27.33 33.64
C GLY A 167 -15.46 28.71 33.66
N VAL A 168 -16.24 29.79 33.59
CA VAL A 168 -15.69 31.16 33.40
C VAL A 168 -15.19 31.86 34.67
N GLY A 169 -15.18 31.17 35.81
CA GLY A 169 -15.03 31.79 37.13
C GLY A 169 -13.59 32.15 37.51
N ASP A 170 -12.61 31.54 36.85
CA ASP A 170 -11.17 31.60 37.19
C ASP A 170 -10.28 31.93 35.99
N ASN A 171 -10.86 32.52 34.94
CA ASN A 171 -10.17 32.86 33.69
C ASN A 171 -9.08 33.93 33.85
N ASN A 172 -9.01 34.61 35.00
CA ASN A 172 -8.06 35.68 35.27
C ASN A 172 -7.18 35.33 36.48
N VAL A 173 -5.88 35.54 36.32
CA VAL A 173 -4.90 35.42 37.40
C VAL A 173 -4.28 36.77 37.72
N VAL A 174 -3.95 36.98 39.00
CA VAL A 174 -3.18 38.16 39.44
C VAL A 174 -1.74 38.06 38.91
N GLU A 175 -1.14 39.18 38.56
CA GLU A 175 0.26 39.26 38.11
C GLU A 175 1.20 38.56 39.10
N GLY A 176 2.13 37.77 38.58
CA GLY A 176 3.05 36.93 39.36
C GLY A 176 2.53 35.50 39.61
N ASN A 177 1.25 35.21 39.36
CA ASN A 177 0.70 33.86 39.42
C ASN A 177 0.76 33.15 38.05
N SER A 178 0.82 31.82 38.07
CA SER A 178 0.74 31.01 36.86
C SER A 178 -0.67 30.99 36.28
N LEU A 179 -0.79 31.21 34.97
CA LEU A 179 -2.01 30.93 34.22
C LEU A 179 -1.96 29.47 33.72
N SER A 180 -2.87 28.64 34.22
CA SER A 180 -3.03 27.26 33.76
C SER A 180 -4.12 27.19 32.69
N TYR A 181 -3.95 26.31 31.71
CA TYR A 181 -4.96 26.02 30.71
C TYR A 181 -5.39 24.56 30.83
N THR A 182 -6.68 24.31 31.00
CA THR A 182 -7.27 22.99 30.88
C THR A 182 -7.58 22.73 29.41
N VAL A 183 -7.07 21.62 28.89
CA VAL A 183 -7.34 21.14 27.52
C VAL A 183 -8.19 19.89 27.62
N THR A 184 -9.33 19.88 26.93
CA THR A 184 -10.24 18.73 26.88
C THR A 184 -10.14 18.06 25.51
N LEU A 185 -10.01 16.74 25.49
CA LEU A 185 -10.08 15.93 24.27
C LEU A 185 -11.49 15.37 24.08
N THR A 186 -11.86 15.04 22.84
CA THR A 186 -13.14 14.36 22.53
C THR A 186 -13.21 12.92 23.03
N GLY A 187 -12.06 12.32 23.33
CA GLY A 187 -11.93 10.95 23.80
C GLY A 187 -10.59 10.73 24.51
N SER A 188 -10.41 9.52 25.05
CA SER A 188 -9.12 9.11 25.63
C SER A 188 -8.17 8.70 24.52
N THR A 189 -6.89 9.03 24.66
CA THR A 189 -5.86 8.52 23.77
C THR A 189 -5.38 7.14 24.23
N THR A 190 -5.36 6.16 23.34
CA THR A 190 -4.83 4.81 23.58
C THR A 190 -3.38 4.66 23.13
N ILE A 191 -2.93 5.57 22.27
CA ILE A 191 -1.55 5.72 21.79
C ILE A 191 -1.05 7.15 22.03
N ALA A 192 0.25 7.39 21.82
CA ALA A 192 0.82 8.73 21.96
C ALA A 192 0.36 9.66 20.82
N SER A 193 -0.37 10.71 21.15
CA SER A 193 -0.80 11.77 20.22
C SER A 193 -0.01 13.06 20.44
N THR A 194 0.27 13.79 19.36
CA THR A 194 0.96 15.08 19.42
C THR A 194 0.03 16.19 18.92
N TYR A 195 -0.16 17.22 19.73
CA TYR A 195 -0.93 18.42 19.36
C TYR A 195 0.00 19.63 19.40
N ALA A 196 0.11 20.34 18.28
CA ALA A 196 0.86 21.57 18.23
C ALA A 196 0.13 22.67 19.01
N TYR A 197 0.87 23.42 19.82
CA TYR A 197 0.35 24.62 20.47
C TYR A 197 1.24 25.82 20.14
N SER A 198 0.63 27.00 20.18
CA SER A 198 1.34 28.28 20.10
C SER A 198 0.67 29.28 21.03
N LEU A 199 1.47 30.19 21.58
CA LEU A 199 0.94 31.34 22.31
C LEU A 199 0.70 32.46 21.30
N GLY A 200 -0.49 33.07 21.34
CA GLY A 200 -0.86 34.18 20.47
C GLY A 200 -0.22 35.52 20.88
N GLY A 201 -0.25 36.49 19.96
CA GLY A 201 0.18 37.87 20.24
C GLY A 201 -0.91 38.66 20.97
N GLY A 202 -0.94 38.55 22.31
CA GLY A 202 -1.80 39.38 23.17
C GLY A 202 -1.18 40.76 23.45
N SER A 203 -1.87 41.57 24.26
CA SER A 203 -1.33 42.84 24.79
C SER A 203 -0.28 42.64 25.90
N ALA A 204 -0.13 41.41 26.40
CA ALA A 204 0.88 41.06 27.38
C ALA A 204 2.28 41.14 26.73
N THR A 205 3.20 41.85 27.37
CA THR A 205 4.61 41.90 26.98
C THR A 205 5.44 41.05 27.93
N ALA A 206 6.53 40.47 27.42
CA ALA A 206 7.52 39.74 28.21
C ALA A 206 8.26 40.65 29.20
#